data_AF-G0TRU8-F1
#
_entry.id   AF-G0TRU8-F1
#
_cell.length_a   1.000
_cell.length_b   1.000
_cell.length_c   1.000
_cell.angle_alpha   90.00
_cell.angle_beta   90.00
_cell.angle_gamma   90.00
#
_symmetry.space_group_name_H-M   'P 1'
#
loop_
_entity.id
_entity.type
_entity.pdbx_description
1 polymer ?
#
loop_
_entity_poly.entity_id
_entity_poly.type
_entity_poly.pdbx_seq_one_letter_code
_entity_poly.pdbx_strand_id
1 'polypeptide(L)'
;MSSANCTVAKKVIEPFCRLASKLQARSSLKLASADETILKVIAEHNANGTDAAASSTKRYMTEQKQLFHYRVVRFFDECHYLASGNYFRTYTKANFILDVRFVTKVFFLFIVGTLVGRKSIFPPIDPDSPLVLALENKVNPNY
;
A
#
# COMPACT_ATOMS: atom_id res chain seq x y z
N MET A 1 -25.56 9.64 40.90
CA MET A 1 -24.90 8.48 40.27
C MET A 1 -24.08 8.91 39.04
N SER A 2 -22.93 9.59 39.19
CA SER A 2 -22.13 10.10 38.05
C SER A 2 -20.59 9.91 38.18
N SER A 3 -20.08 9.72 39.40
CA SER A 3 -18.63 9.66 39.68
C SER A 3 -17.94 8.33 39.24
N ALA A 4 -18.61 7.18 39.39
CA ALA A 4 -18.01 5.88 39.10
C ALA A 4 -17.70 5.68 37.60
N ASN A 5 -18.62 6.08 36.73
CA ASN A 5 -18.46 5.95 35.27
C ASN A 5 -17.34 6.84 34.72
N CYS A 6 -17.16 8.04 35.29
CA CYS A 6 -16.07 8.95 34.95
C CYS A 6 -14.70 8.39 35.37
N THR A 7 -14.64 7.70 36.52
CA THR A 7 -13.40 7.10 37.04
C THR A 7 -12.97 5.87 36.22
N VAL A 8 -13.93 5.05 35.78
CA VAL A 8 -13.67 3.91 34.88
C VAL A 8 -13.26 4.39 33.49
N ALA A 9 -13.95 5.39 32.93
CA ALA A 9 -13.57 6.00 31.65
C ALA A 9 -12.15 6.59 31.69
N LYS A 10 -11.77 7.26 32.78
CA LYS A 10 -10.42 7.78 32.97
C LYS A 10 -9.36 6.67 33.00
N LYS A 11 -9.61 5.57 33.71
CA LYS A 11 -8.68 4.41 33.75
C LYS A 11 -8.51 3.73 32.39
N VAL A 12 -9.54 3.74 31.55
CA VAL A 12 -9.48 3.17 30.19
C VAL A 12 -8.77 4.13 29.22
N ILE A 13 -9.04 5.43 29.30
CA ILE A 13 -8.50 6.44 28.36
C ILE A 13 -7.05 6.80 28.67
N GLU A 14 -6.66 6.82 29.95
CA GLU A 14 -5.31 7.18 30.40
C GLU A 14 -4.16 6.42 29.72
N PRO A 15 -4.20 5.08 29.54
CA PRO A 15 -3.16 4.39 28.78
C PRO A 15 -3.10 4.83 27.31
N PHE A 16 -4.24 5.10 26.66
CA PHE A 16 -4.27 5.61 25.27
C PHE A 16 -3.67 7.03 25.19
N CYS A 17 -4.01 7.92 26.12
CA CYS A 17 -3.42 9.26 26.18
C CYS A 17 -1.90 9.21 26.40
N ARG A 18 -1.42 8.31 27.27
CA ARG A 18 0.02 8.12 27.49
C ARG A 18 0.72 7.58 26.24
N LEU A 19 0.11 6.62 25.54
CA LEU A 19 0.64 6.11 24.26
C LEU A 19 0.66 7.19 23.19
N ALA A 20 -0.43 7.93 23.01
CA ALA A 20 -0.52 9.04 22.07
C ALA A 20 0.55 10.10 22.35
N SER A 21 0.74 10.47 23.62
CA SER A 21 1.76 11.45 24.03
C SER A 21 3.17 10.96 23.73
N LYS A 22 3.48 9.67 23.98
CA LYS A 22 4.77 9.08 23.63
C LYS A 22 5.00 9.05 22.13
N LEU A 23 3.98 8.70 21.35
CA LEU A 23 4.05 8.69 19.89
C LEU A 23 4.26 10.11 19.35
N GLN A 24 3.55 11.09 19.89
CA GLN A 24 3.69 12.50 19.52
C GLN A 24 5.11 13.00 19.85
N ALA A 25 5.60 12.77 21.07
CA ALA A 25 6.95 13.17 21.48
C ALA A 25 8.01 12.57 20.54
N ARG A 26 7.94 11.25 20.27
CA ARG A 26 8.85 10.58 19.34
C ARG A 26 8.77 11.14 17.92
N SER A 27 7.56 11.42 17.44
CA SER A 27 7.34 11.95 16.08
C SER A 27 7.83 13.38 15.96
N SER A 28 7.66 14.21 17.00
CA SER A 28 8.16 15.58 17.03
C SER A 28 9.70 15.65 16.97
N LEU A 29 10.40 14.74 17.66
CA LEU A 29 11.87 14.63 17.59
C LEU A 29 12.34 14.23 16.18
N LYS A 30 11.63 13.31 15.54
CA LYS A 30 11.92 12.94 14.15
C LYS A 30 11.62 14.07 13.17
N LEU A 31 10.54 14.81 13.39
CA LEU A 31 10.19 15.94 12.55
C LEU A 31 11.23 17.06 12.67
N ALA A 32 11.74 17.33 13.88
CA ALA A 32 12.79 18.32 14.11
C ALA A 32 14.13 17.99 13.42
N SER A 33 14.34 16.72 13.06
CA SER A 33 15.52 16.26 12.30
C SER A 33 15.21 16.04 10.81
N ALA A 34 14.03 16.45 10.35
CA ALA A 34 13.69 16.41 8.93
C ALA A 34 14.52 17.44 8.14
N ASP A 35 14.60 17.21 6.83
CA ASP A 35 15.25 18.13 5.89
C ASP A 35 14.67 19.55 6.01
N GLU A 36 15.54 20.56 5.96
CA GLU A 36 15.16 21.97 6.02
C GLU A 36 14.13 22.35 4.95
N THR A 37 14.21 21.73 3.78
CA THR A 37 13.25 21.96 2.69
C THR A 37 11.84 21.53 3.09
N ILE A 38 11.70 20.37 3.74
CA ILE A 38 10.43 19.84 4.22
C ILE A 38 9.91 20.70 5.38
N LEU A 39 10.78 21.11 6.29
CA LEU A 39 10.40 21.99 7.42
C LEU A 39 9.87 23.35 6.94
N LYS A 40 10.49 23.94 5.91
CA LYS A 40 10.01 25.19 5.30
C LYS A 40 8.62 25.04 4.69
N VAL A 41 8.39 23.96 3.94
CA VAL A 41 7.08 23.65 3.33
C VAL A 41 6.00 23.45 4.41
N ILE A 42 6.33 22.76 5.51
CA ILE A 42 5.41 22.60 6.63
C ILE A 42 5.11 23.93 7.30
N ALA A 43 6.13 24.77 7.52
CA ALA A 43 5.95 26.09 8.13
C ALA A 43 5.08 27.01 7.27
N GLU A 44 5.28 27.02 5.96
CA GLU A 44 4.45 27.79 5.01
C GLU A 44 2.99 27.33 5.03
N HIS A 45 2.76 26.01 4.98
CA HIS A 45 1.41 25.46 5.05
C HIS A 45 0.74 25.77 6.39
N ASN A 46 1.47 25.66 7.51
CA ASN A 46 0.99 26.04 8.83
C ASN A 46 0.64 27.54 8.92
N ALA A 47 1.47 28.42 8.35
CA ALA A 47 1.22 29.86 8.30
C ALA A 47 -0.04 30.20 7.49
N ASN A 48 -0.31 29.43 6.44
CA ASN A 48 -1.49 29.58 5.60
C ASN A 48 -2.74 28.86 6.15
N GLY A 49 -2.65 28.20 7.31
CA GLY A 49 -3.76 27.44 7.90
C GLY A 49 -4.15 26.19 7.10
N THR A 50 -3.22 25.63 6.33
CA THR A 50 -3.44 24.47 5.45
C THR A 50 -2.57 23.28 5.85
N ASP A 51 -2.99 22.07 5.49
CA ASP A 51 -2.22 20.85 5.76
C ASP A 51 -1.23 20.54 4.61
N ALA A 52 0.06 20.52 4.95
CA ALA A 52 1.15 20.18 4.04
C ALA A 52 1.02 18.75 3.48
N ALA A 53 0.56 17.79 4.28
CA ALA A 53 0.45 16.40 3.86
C ALA A 53 -0.68 16.21 2.84
N ALA A 54 -1.86 16.80 3.10
CA ALA A 54 -2.96 16.82 2.15
C ALA A 54 -2.59 17.52 0.83
N SER A 55 -1.93 18.68 0.91
CA SER A 55 -1.46 19.43 -0.26
C SER A 55 -0.48 18.61 -1.11
N SER A 56 0.54 18.01 -0.47
CA SER A 56 1.52 17.16 -1.14
C SER A 56 0.87 15.94 -1.80
N THR A 57 -0.10 15.32 -1.13
CA THR A 57 -0.83 14.16 -1.69
C THR A 57 -1.61 14.56 -2.93
N LYS A 58 -2.31 15.70 -2.90
CA LYS A 58 -3.04 16.22 -4.06
C LYS A 58 -2.11 16.52 -5.24
N ARG A 59 -0.96 17.14 -4.96
CA ARG A 59 0.08 17.40 -5.98
C ARG A 59 0.58 16.09 -6.58
N TYR A 60 0.98 15.14 -5.74
CA TYR A 60 1.43 13.82 -6.17
C TYR A 60 0.40 13.14 -7.07
N MET A 61 -0.88 13.08 -6.66
CA MET A 61 -1.93 12.44 -7.48
C MET A 61 -2.13 13.13 -8.83
N THR A 62 -2.00 14.46 -8.87
CA THR A 62 -2.09 15.24 -10.12
C THR A 62 -0.92 14.92 -11.05
N GLU A 63 0.30 14.89 -10.51
CA GLU A 63 1.51 14.51 -11.26
C GLU A 63 1.42 13.06 -11.75
N GLN A 64 0.97 12.13 -10.91
CA GLN A 64 0.79 10.72 -11.29
C GLN A 64 -0.21 10.57 -12.45
N LYS A 65 -1.30 11.36 -12.46
CA LYS A 65 -2.28 11.36 -13.55
C LYS A 65 -1.64 11.82 -14.86
N GLN A 66 -0.84 12.88 -14.84
CA GLN A 66 -0.15 13.38 -16.02
C GLN A 66 0.92 12.39 -16.51
N LEU A 67 1.69 11.82 -15.59
CA LEU A 67 2.71 10.82 -15.87
C LEU A 67 2.13 9.50 -16.36
N PHE A 68 0.83 9.25 -16.20
CA PHE A 68 0.20 8.03 -16.69
C PHE A 68 0.36 7.87 -18.21
N HIS A 69 0.06 8.91 -18.98
CA HIS A 69 0.20 8.85 -20.44
C HIS A 69 1.66 8.68 -20.86
N TYR A 70 2.56 9.39 -20.20
CA TYR A 70 4.00 9.21 -20.39
C TYR A 70 4.43 7.74 -20.16
N ARG A 71 3.94 7.11 -19.08
CA ARG A 71 4.23 5.71 -18.77
C ARG A 71 3.70 4.74 -19.83
N VAL A 72 2.52 5.02 -20.39
CA VAL A 72 1.96 4.19 -21.47
C VAL A 72 2.84 4.26 -22.71
N VAL A 73 3.22 5.46 -23.15
CA VAL A 73 4.13 5.63 -24.30
C VAL A 73 5.46 4.94 -24.02
N ARG A 74 6.04 5.18 -22.85
CA ARG A 74 7.31 4.59 -22.43
C ARG A 74 7.27 3.06 -22.42
N PHE A 75 6.15 2.47 -21.99
CA PHE A 75 5.95 1.03 -22.00
C PHE A 75 6.01 0.46 -23.42
N PHE A 76 5.33 1.08 -24.39
CA PHE A 76 5.39 0.65 -25.79
C PHE A 76 6.78 0.82 -26.40
N ASP A 77 7.46 1.92 -26.10
CA ASP A 77 8.85 2.13 -26.52
C ASP A 77 9.76 1.03 -25.98
N GLU A 78 9.59 0.65 -24.72
CA GLU A 78 10.35 -0.44 -24.08
C GLU A 78 10.01 -1.80 -24.71
N CYS A 79 8.74 -2.07 -25.02
CA CYS A 79 8.34 -3.27 -25.75
C CYS A 79 8.97 -3.33 -27.16
N HIS A 80 8.99 -2.22 -27.89
CA HIS A 80 9.65 -2.14 -29.20
C HIS A 80 11.16 -2.33 -29.07
N TYR A 81 11.78 -1.74 -28.04
CA TYR A 81 13.21 -1.92 -27.77
C TYR A 81 13.57 -3.37 -27.47
N LEU A 82 12.75 -4.07 -26.67
CA LEU A 82 12.87 -5.50 -26.41
C LEU A 82 12.69 -6.32 -27.69
N ALA A 83 11.63 -6.05 -28.46
CA ALA A 83 11.33 -6.76 -29.71
C ALA A 83 12.41 -6.56 -30.78
N SER A 84 13.08 -5.40 -30.79
CA SER A 84 14.19 -5.12 -31.70
C SER A 84 15.47 -5.92 -31.40
N GLY A 85 15.52 -6.62 -30.26
CA GLY A 85 16.70 -7.37 -29.81
C GLY A 85 17.85 -6.50 -29.30
N ASN A 86 17.79 -5.17 -29.48
CA ASN A 86 18.84 -4.26 -29.04
C ASN A 86 19.07 -4.30 -27.52
N TYR A 87 18.01 -4.53 -26.74
CA TYR A 87 18.10 -4.71 -25.28
C TYR A 87 19.11 -5.79 -24.87
N PHE A 88 19.18 -6.89 -25.61
CA PHE A 88 20.04 -8.03 -25.25
C PHE A 88 21.49 -7.84 -25.70
N ARG A 89 21.79 -6.84 -26.56
CA ARG A 89 23.15 -6.61 -27.09
C ARG A 89 24.13 -6.16 -26.00
N THR A 90 23.65 -5.43 -25.00
CA THR A 90 24.43 -4.94 -23.86
C THR A 90 23.85 -5.45 -22.54
N TYR A 91 23.53 -6.75 -22.49
CA TYR A 91 22.88 -7.34 -21.34
C TYR A 91 23.84 -7.51 -20.16
N THR A 92 23.42 -7.08 -18.97
CA THR A 92 24.24 -7.14 -17.75
C THR A 92 23.53 -7.89 -16.62
N LYS A 93 24.26 -8.23 -15.56
CA LYS A 93 23.68 -8.82 -14.34
C LYS A 93 22.64 -7.91 -13.68
N ALA A 94 22.81 -6.58 -13.78
CA ALA A 94 21.84 -5.63 -13.27
C ALA A 94 20.50 -5.72 -14.02
N ASN A 95 20.54 -5.86 -15.34
CA ASN A 95 19.36 -6.04 -16.18
C ASN A 95 18.62 -7.33 -15.80
N PHE A 96 19.35 -8.43 -15.55
CA PHE A 96 18.74 -9.67 -15.07
C PHE A 96 17.98 -9.50 -13.74
N ILE A 97 18.53 -8.76 -12.79
CA ILE A 97 17.82 -8.48 -11.52
C ILE A 97 16.55 -7.67 -11.78
N LEU A 98 16.59 -6.69 -12.70
CA LEU A 98 15.42 -5.91 -13.08
C LEU A 98 14.35 -6.79 -13.74
N ASP A 99 14.76 -7.68 -14.64
CA ASP A 99 13.85 -8.62 -15.33
C ASP A 99 13.21 -9.61 -14.36
N VAL A 100 13.97 -10.17 -13.41
CA VAL A 100 13.43 -11.03 -12.34
C VAL A 100 12.41 -10.28 -11.48
N ARG A 101 12.69 -9.01 -11.12
CA ARG A 101 11.76 -8.17 -10.37
C ARG A 101 10.49 -7.89 -11.19
N PHE A 102 10.63 -7.64 -12.48
CA PHE A 102 9.50 -7.45 -13.38
C PHE A 102 8.63 -8.71 -13.46
N VAL A 103 9.23 -9.87 -13.73
CA VAL A 103 8.54 -11.17 -13.79
C VAL A 103 7.82 -11.47 -12.48
N THR A 104 8.46 -11.21 -11.33
CA THR A 104 7.85 -11.41 -10.02
C THR A 104 6.58 -10.56 -9.82
N LYS A 105 6.61 -9.29 -10.26
CA LYS A 105 5.44 -8.40 -10.21
C LYS A 105 4.33 -8.87 -11.13
N VAL A 106 4.66 -9.28 -12.36
CA VAL A 106 3.68 -9.82 -13.31
C VAL A 106 3.05 -11.10 -12.77
N PHE A 107 3.84 -11.99 -12.18
CA PHE A 107 3.35 -13.21 -11.53
C PHE A 107 2.42 -12.91 -10.36
N PHE A 108 2.75 -11.93 -9.53
CA PHE A 108 1.86 -11.48 -8.46
C PHE A 108 0.52 -10.95 -9.00
N LEU A 109 0.55 -10.11 -10.04
CA LEU A 109 -0.66 -9.61 -10.69
C LEU A 109 -1.48 -10.75 -11.31
N PHE A 110 -0.83 -11.75 -11.88
CA PHE A 110 -1.49 -12.96 -12.39
C PHE A 110 -2.22 -13.69 -11.25
N ILE A 111 -1.56 -13.96 -10.12
CA ILE A 111 -2.20 -14.58 -8.95
C ILE A 111 -3.42 -13.76 -8.52
N VAL A 112 -3.25 -12.46 -8.27
CA VAL A 112 -4.37 -11.59 -7.87
C VAL A 112 -5.51 -11.64 -8.88
N GLY A 113 -5.20 -11.60 -10.17
CA GLY A 113 -6.17 -11.73 -11.25
C GLY A 113 -6.94 -13.06 -11.20
N THR A 114 -6.25 -14.19 -10.94
CA THR A 114 -6.91 -15.50 -10.78
C THR A 114 -7.82 -15.55 -9.55
N LEU A 115 -7.41 -14.93 -8.43
CA LEU A 115 -8.24 -14.86 -7.23
C LEU A 115 -9.51 -14.04 -7.46
N VAL A 116 -9.38 -12.90 -8.14
CA VAL A 116 -10.50 -12.01 -8.50
C VAL A 116 -11.43 -12.68 -9.50
N GLY A 117 -10.89 -13.30 -10.55
CA GLY A 117 -11.68 -14.01 -11.57
C GLY A 117 -12.46 -15.18 -10.99
N ARG A 118 -11.85 -15.94 -10.08
CA ARG A 118 -12.50 -17.02 -9.33
C ARG A 118 -13.46 -16.52 -8.25
N LYS A 119 -13.39 -15.24 -7.88
CA LYS A 119 -14.12 -14.64 -6.73
C LYS A 119 -13.86 -15.39 -5.41
N SER A 120 -12.74 -16.10 -5.29
CA SER A 120 -12.38 -16.89 -4.11
C SER A 120 -10.88 -16.90 -3.89
N ILE A 121 -10.49 -16.64 -2.65
CA ILE A 121 -9.09 -16.74 -2.20
C ILE A 121 -8.64 -18.21 -2.18
N PHE A 122 -9.57 -19.13 -1.91
CA PHE A 122 -9.29 -20.56 -1.88
C PHE A 122 -9.25 -21.15 -3.29
N PRO A 123 -8.29 -22.06 -3.57
CA PRO A 123 -8.28 -22.80 -4.82
C PRO A 123 -9.62 -23.53 -5.04
N PRO A 124 -10.03 -23.77 -6.30
CA PRO A 124 -11.16 -24.65 -6.56
C PRO A 124 -10.86 -26.00 -5.94
N ILE A 125 -11.82 -26.51 -5.18
CA ILE A 125 -11.75 -27.86 -4.64
C ILE A 125 -12.19 -28.78 -5.78
N ASP A 126 -11.42 -29.83 -6.02
CA ASP A 126 -11.76 -30.87 -6.98
C ASP A 126 -13.14 -31.48 -6.59
N PRO A 127 -14.11 -31.62 -7.51
CA PRO A 127 -15.41 -32.24 -7.20
C PRO A 127 -15.29 -33.60 -6.50
N ASP A 128 -14.23 -34.37 -6.80
CA ASP A 128 -14.01 -35.70 -6.21
C ASP A 128 -13.20 -35.64 -4.89
N SER A 129 -12.89 -34.44 -4.40
CA SER A 129 -12.14 -34.27 -3.16
C SER A 129 -13.03 -34.59 -1.94
N PRO A 130 -12.52 -35.30 -0.92
CA PRO A 130 -13.24 -35.52 0.35
C PRO A 130 -13.57 -34.20 1.07
N LEU A 131 -12.96 -33.09 0.68
CA LEU A 131 -13.27 -31.74 1.18
C LEU A 131 -14.61 -31.20 0.67
N VAL A 132 -15.15 -31.70 -0.45
CA VAL A 132 -16.47 -31.32 -0.98
C VAL A 132 -17.58 -31.84 -0.06
N LEU A 133 -17.50 -33.11 0.34
CA LEU A 133 -18.43 -33.71 1.31
C LEU A 133 -18.41 -32.97 2.65
N ALA A 134 -17.24 -32.48 3.07
CA ALA A 134 -17.09 -31.71 4.30
C ALA A 134 -17.67 -30.29 4.19
N LEU A 135 -17.83 -29.74 2.99
CA LEU A 135 -18.48 -28.45 2.74
C LEU A 135 -20.00 -28.58 2.63
N GLU A 136 -20.50 -29.65 1.99
CA GLU A 136 -21.93 -29.93 1.87
C GLU A 136 -22.58 -30.29 3.21
N ASN A 137 -21.85 -31.03 4.07
CA ASN A 137 -22.38 -31.47 5.37
C ASN A 137 -22.12 -30.48 6.52
N LYS A 138 -21.40 -29.39 6.28
CA LYS A 138 -21.17 -28.36 7.31
C LYS A 138 -22.35 -27.40 7.37
N VAL A 139 -23.37 -27.76 8.15
CA VAL A 139 -24.36 -26.80 8.63
C VAL A 139 -23.64 -25.81 9.54
N ASN A 140 -23.64 -24.53 9.19
CA ASN A 140 -23.16 -23.47 10.07
C ASN A 140 -24.09 -23.42 11.30
N PRO A 141 -23.65 -23.73 12.52
CA PRO A 141 -24.54 -23.74 13.68
C PRO A 141 -25.06 -22.34 14.07
N ASN A 142 -24.58 -21.28 13.39
CA ASN A 142 -25.01 -19.90 13.59
C ASN A 142 -25.98 -19.37 12.49
N TYR A 143 -26.48 -20.23 11.59
CA TYR A 143 -27.61 -19.93 10.70
C TYR A 143 -28.55 -21.11 10.57
#